data_AF-A0A8T4PB46-F1
#
_entry.id   AF-A0A8T4PB46-F1
#
_cell.length_a   1.000
_cell.length_b   1.000
_cell.length_c   1.000
_cell.angle_alpha   90.00
_cell.angle_beta   90.00
_cell.angle_gamma   90.00
#
_symmetry.space_group_name_H-M   'P 1'
#
loop_
_entity.id
_entity.type
_entity.pdbx_description
1 polymer ?
#
loop_
_entity_poly.entity_id
_entity_poly.type
_entity_poly.pdbx_seq_one_letter_code
_entity_poly.pdbx_strand_id
1 'polypeptide(L)' 'MTVSKKQHQKKIKLSKAAKRTKWAPFWVIVRKFGAGKRVHPSATTRTRRSWRGIKLKIKPRRVKKRHLG' A
#
# COMPACT_ATOMS: atom_id res chain seq x y z
N MET A 1 22.46 -4.20 17.85
CA MET A 1 21.04 -4.41 18.19
C MET A 1 20.33 -5.12 17.04
N THR A 2 19.95 -6.38 17.21
CA THR A 2 19.23 -7.15 16.16
C THR A 2 17.72 -6.90 16.26
N VAL A 3 17.08 -6.59 15.14
CA VAL A 3 15.62 -6.38 15.09
C VAL A 3 14.94 -7.75 15.11
N SER A 4 13.93 -7.94 15.96
CA SER A 4 13.20 -9.22 16.01
C SER A 4 12.54 -9.53 14.66
N LYS A 5 12.47 -10.83 14.30
CA LYS A 5 11.84 -11.31 13.05
C LYS A 5 10.43 -10.72 12.85
N LYS A 6 9.64 -10.63 13.94
CA LYS A 6 8.27 -10.06 13.92
C LYS A 6 8.27 -8.57 13.54
N GLN A 7 9.19 -7.78 14.10
CA GLN A 7 9.34 -6.35 13.76
C GLN A 7 9.81 -6.16 12.32
N HIS A 8 10.77 -6.98 11.86
CA HIS A 8 11.25 -6.94 10.47
C HIS A 8 10.11 -7.23 9.47
N GLN A 9 9.32 -8.26 9.71
CA GLN A 9 8.16 -8.60 8.88
C GLN A 9 7.10 -7.49 8.87
N LYS A 10 6.88 -6.81 10.01
CA LYS A 10 6.02 -5.63 10.07
C LYS A 10 6.55 -4.50 9.20
N LYS A 11 7.86 -4.22 9.24
CA LYS A 11 8.51 -3.18 8.42
C LYS A 11 8.34 -3.45 6.93
N ILE A 12 8.54 -4.69 6.47
CA ILE A 12 8.32 -5.07 5.07
C ILE A 12 6.87 -4.82 4.65
N LYS A 13 5.90 -5.29 5.45
CA LYS A 13 4.47 -5.12 5.15
C LYS A 13 4.06 -3.64 5.11
N LEU A 14 4.59 -2.82 6.03
CA LEU A 14 4.37 -1.37 6.04
C LEU A 14 4.97 -0.70 4.81
N SER A 15 6.19 -1.05 4.41
CA SER A 15 6.83 -0.54 3.19
C SER A 15 6.00 -0.87 1.94
N LYS A 16 5.54 -2.11 1.80
CA LYS A 16 4.66 -2.52 0.69
C LYS A 16 3.35 -1.73 0.68
N ALA A 17 2.76 -1.46 1.85
CA ALA A 17 1.54 -0.67 1.96
C ALA A 17 1.77 0.82 1.65
N ALA A 18 2.91 1.38 2.02
CA ALA A 18 3.29 2.75 1.70
C ALA A 18 3.46 2.94 0.19
N LYS A 19 4.05 1.97 -0.51
CA LYS A 19 4.17 2.00 -1.99
C LYS A 19 2.80 2.06 -2.69
N ARG A 20 1.73 1.51 -2.10
CA ARG A 20 0.37 1.49 -2.67
C ARG A 20 -0.42 2.79 -2.50
N THR A 21 0.13 3.84 -1.90
CA THR A 21 -0.57 5.14 -1.80
C THR A 21 -0.48 5.96 -3.09
N LYS A 22 0.59 5.73 -3.85
CA LYS A 22 0.88 6.40 -5.12
C LYS A 22 0.02 5.84 -6.24
N TRP A 23 -0.27 6.69 -7.22
CA TRP A 23 -0.83 6.28 -8.50
C TRP A 23 0.21 5.52 -9.33
N ALA A 24 -0.25 4.83 -10.37
CA ALA A 24 0.63 4.31 -11.40
C ALA A 24 1.46 5.45 -12.02
N PRO A 25 2.74 5.18 -12.36
CA PRO A 25 3.57 6.15 -13.07
C PRO A 25 3.00 6.50 -14.45
N PHE A 26 3.27 7.73 -14.93
CA PHE A 26 2.85 8.16 -16.27
C PHE A 26 3.38 7.25 -17.38
N TRP A 27 4.66 6.84 -17.30
CA TRP A 27 5.27 5.96 -18.31
C TRP A 27 4.54 4.61 -18.46
N VAL A 28 3.84 4.13 -17.43
CA VAL A 28 3.05 2.89 -17.51
C VAL A 28 1.83 3.09 -18.42
N ILE A 29 1.25 4.28 -18.41
CA ILE A 29 0.10 4.64 -19.25
C ILE A 29 0.54 4.68 -20.70
N VAL A 30 1.66 5.36 -20.98
CA VAL A 30 2.25 5.42 -22.33
C VAL A 30 2.55 4.01 -22.84
N ARG A 31 3.14 3.14 -22.00
CA ARG A 31 3.47 1.77 -22.40
C ARG A 31 2.26 0.87 -22.61
N LYS A 32 1.15 1.11 -21.89
CA LYS A 32 -0.06 0.28 -21.96
C LYS A 32 -1.06 0.74 -23.03
N PHE A 33 -1.23 2.05 -23.19
CA PHE A 33 -2.26 2.65 -24.04
C PHE A 33 -1.70 3.35 -25.29
N GLY A 34 -0.37 3.49 -25.38
CA GLY A 34 0.29 4.24 -26.45
C GLY A 34 0.47 5.72 -26.12
N ALA A 35 1.33 6.37 -26.90
CA ALA A 35 1.56 7.81 -26.81
C ALA A 35 0.30 8.60 -27.25
N GLY A 36 0.12 9.80 -26.70
CA GLY A 36 -0.98 10.72 -27.08
C GLY A 36 -2.34 10.44 -26.44
N LYS A 37 -2.52 9.32 -25.72
CA LYS A 37 -3.77 9.02 -25.01
C LYS A 37 -3.83 9.77 -23.67
N ARG A 38 -4.87 10.58 -23.47
CA ARG A 38 -5.16 11.32 -22.22
C ARG A 38 -5.85 10.44 -21.17
N VAL A 39 -5.26 9.29 -20.85
CA VAL A 39 -5.81 8.36 -19.85
C VAL A 39 -5.19 8.67 -18.48
N HIS A 40 -6.03 8.86 -17.46
CA HIS A 40 -5.56 9.09 -16.10
C HIS A 40 -4.99 7.79 -15.48
N PRO A 41 -3.91 7.85 -14.65
CA PRO A 41 -3.30 6.66 -14.03
C PRO A 41 -4.25 5.78 -13.20
N SER A 42 -5.41 6.30 -12.81
CA SER A 42 -6.46 5.54 -12.13
C SER A 42 -6.93 4.34 -12.92
N ALA A 43 -6.98 4.43 -14.24
CA ALA A 43 -7.39 3.33 -15.11
C ALA A 43 -6.46 2.12 -15.01
N THR A 44 -5.18 2.32 -14.63
CA THR A 44 -4.21 1.23 -14.44
C THR A 44 -4.04 0.84 -12.98
N THR A 45 -4.29 1.77 -12.05
CA THR A 45 -4.05 1.56 -10.63
C THR A 45 -5.17 0.73 -9.99
N ARG A 46 -5.05 -0.60 -10.00
CA ARG A 46 -6.05 -1.50 -9.39
C ARG A 46 -6.20 -1.34 -7.88
N THR A 47 -5.11 -1.08 -7.17
CA THR A 47 -5.12 -1.02 -5.70
C THR A 47 -4.42 0.24 -5.22
N ARG A 48 -5.19 1.24 -4.81
CA ARG A 48 -4.70 2.43 -4.13
C ARG A 48 -5.16 2.42 -2.67
N ARG A 49 -4.26 2.78 -1.76
CA ARG A 49 -4.55 2.83 -0.33
C ARG A 49 -4.74 4.27 0.13
N SER A 50 -5.86 4.53 0.81
CA SER A 50 -6.04 5.71 1.68
C SER A 50 -5.79 5.34 3.14
N TRP A 51 -5.04 6.16 3.89
CA TRP A 51 -4.77 5.91 5.31
C TRP A 51 -5.97 6.19 6.22
N ARG A 52 -6.85 7.12 5.81
CA ARG A 52 -8.07 7.45 6.55
C ARG A 52 -9.11 6.34 6.37
N GLY A 53 -9.41 5.95 5.13
CA GLY A 53 -10.45 4.95 4.83
C GLY A 53 -10.06 3.49 5.09
N ILE A 54 -8.91 3.03 4.57
CA ILE A 54 -8.53 1.61 4.63
C ILE A 54 -7.48 1.41 5.72
N LYS A 55 -7.80 0.72 6.82
CA LYS A 55 -6.84 0.46 7.91
C LYS A 55 -6.01 -0.82 7.67
N LEU A 56 -4.71 -0.78 7.99
CA LEU A 56 -3.83 -1.94 7.83
C LEU A 56 -4.05 -2.97 8.93
N LYS A 57 -4.35 -4.19 8.50
CA LYS A 57 -4.51 -5.33 9.40
C LYS A 57 -3.17 -6.04 9.75
N ILE A 58 -2.06 -5.29 9.92
CA ILE A 58 -0.69 -5.85 10.13
C ILE A 58 -0.39 -6.05 11.63
N LYS A 59 -0.08 -7.27 12.07
CA LYS A 59 0.33 -7.57 13.47
C LYS A 59 1.84 -7.29 13.70
N PRO A 60 2.27 -6.97 14.93
CA PRO A 60 1.44 -6.62 16.09
C PRO A 60 0.78 -5.24 15.93
N ARG A 61 -0.51 -5.17 16.26
CA ARG A 61 -1.31 -3.93 16.27
C ARG A 61 -1.49 -3.50 17.73
N ARG A 62 -1.46 -2.20 17.99
CA ARG A 62 -1.77 -1.60 19.31
C ARG A 62 -3.27 -1.55 19.63
N VAL A 63 -4.11 -2.24 18.85
CA VAL A 63 -5.56 -2.21 19.04
C VAL A 63 -5.93 -3.18 20.15
N LYS A 64 -6.60 -2.70 21.20
CA LYS A 64 -7.14 -3.55 22.28
C LYS A 64 -8.15 -4.52 21.70
N LYS A 65 -8.04 -5.80 22.05
CA LYS A 65 -9.05 -6.80 21.69
C LYS A 65 -10.16 -6.70 22.72
N ARG A 66 -11.29 -6.07 22.36
CA ARG A 66 -12.43 -5.86 23.27
C ARG A 66 -12.98 -7.17 23.89
N HIS A 67 -12.79 -8.31 23.22
CA HIS A 67 -13.25 -9.63 23.69
C HIS A 67 -12.30 -10.34 24.67
N LEU A 68 -11.13 -9.76 24.99
CA LEU A 68 -10.16 -10.41 25.89
C LEU A 68 -10.09 -9.80 27.30
N GLY A 69 -11.05 -8.93 27.68
CA GLY A 69 -10.99 -8.14 28.93
C GLY A 69 -10.07 -6.92 28.80
#